data_AF-A0A142YKS3-F1
#
_entry.id   AF-A0A142YKS3-F1
#
_cell.length_a   1.000
_cell.length_b   1.000
_cell.length_c   1.000
_cell.angle_alpha   90.00
_cell.angle_beta   90.00
_cell.angle_gamma   90.00
#
_symmetry.space_group_name_H-M   'P 1'
#
loop_
_entity.id
_entity.type
_entity.pdbx_description
1 polymer ?
#
loop_
_entity_poly.entity_id
_entity_poly.type
_entity_poly.pdbx_seq_one_letter_code
_entity_poly.pdbx_strand_id
1 'polypeptide(L)'
;MSRTSTSRPIPWFCPSCLKTGAEAPKDDLCAHCGDRMVAQGYCPVCEDFQPREAGALCPKHDLPLEEDAPAPAWSRATGPWVMVARFTDALACQAPRIRLEAEGIPTVVDGERMGSKSMYHVATGGVKLSVPASLESEARVILSQTWSQDAADLGIEDDDWDDLDEDGLGAGGSGGSGGDAPPVAFLFSPLLVLGLVILGVVLVVGLSAILGLLAGE
;
A
#
# COMPACT_ATOMS: atom_id res chain seq x y z
N MET A 1 -3.30 1.93 -36.51
CA MET A 1 -3.25 3.23 -35.82
C MET A 1 -2.26 3.11 -34.68
N SER A 2 -1.01 3.50 -34.89
CA SER A 2 0.03 3.45 -33.87
C SER A 2 -0.22 4.59 -32.88
N ARG A 3 -0.54 4.27 -31.62
CA ARG A 3 -0.54 5.28 -30.56
C ARG A 3 0.91 5.61 -30.30
N THR A 4 1.34 6.82 -30.65
CA THR A 4 2.61 7.37 -30.18
C THR A 4 2.56 7.38 -28.65
N SER A 5 3.42 6.58 -28.01
CA SER A 5 3.60 6.65 -26.57
C SER A 5 4.03 8.08 -26.22
N THR A 6 3.20 8.80 -25.48
CA THR A 6 3.53 10.16 -25.02
C THR A 6 4.60 10.04 -23.94
N SER A 7 5.86 9.90 -24.34
CA SER A 7 6.98 10.09 -23.41
C SER A 7 6.89 11.50 -22.84
N ARG A 8 7.17 11.63 -21.54
CA ARG A 8 7.23 12.95 -20.91
C ARG A 8 8.32 13.75 -21.63
N PRO A 9 8.04 14.98 -22.11
CA PRO A 9 9.08 15.76 -22.78
C PRO A 9 10.24 15.98 -21.81
N ILE A 10 11.45 15.70 -22.28
CA ILE A 10 12.68 15.86 -21.49
C ILE A 10 12.91 17.37 -21.30
N PRO A 11 12.98 17.87 -20.05
CA PRO A 11 13.23 19.27 -19.81
C PRO A 11 14.70 19.61 -20.12
N TRP A 12 14.94 20.87 -20.43
CA TRP A 12 16.24 21.39 -20.85
C TRP A 12 16.77 22.36 -19.80
N PHE A 13 18.09 22.56 -19.76
CA PHE A 13 18.71 23.59 -18.94
C PHE A 13 19.92 24.21 -19.62
N CYS A 14 20.32 25.40 -19.19
CA CYS A 14 21.53 26.06 -19.64
C CYS A 14 22.67 25.84 -18.62
N PRO A 15 23.84 25.29 -19.03
CA PRO A 15 24.93 25.01 -18.10
C PRO A 15 25.59 26.28 -17.53
N SER A 16 25.51 27.41 -18.25
CA SER A 16 26.14 28.67 -17.83
C SER A 16 25.31 29.46 -16.81
N CYS A 17 23.99 29.56 -17.01
CA CYS A 17 23.11 30.37 -16.13
C CYS A 17 22.11 29.55 -15.32
N LEU A 18 22.10 28.22 -15.48
CA LEU A 18 21.25 27.25 -14.77
C LEU A 18 19.74 27.46 -14.95
N LYS A 19 19.32 28.20 -15.97
CA LYS A 19 17.91 28.38 -16.30
C LYS A 19 17.36 27.12 -16.97
N THR A 20 16.18 26.68 -16.54
CA THR A 20 15.49 25.48 -17.01
C THR A 20 14.31 25.81 -17.92
N GLY A 21 13.95 24.90 -18.83
CA GLY A 21 12.77 24.99 -19.69
C GLY A 21 12.12 23.62 -19.88
N ALA A 22 10.79 23.58 -20.03
CA ALA A 22 10.06 22.33 -20.21
C ALA A 22 10.10 21.79 -21.66
N GLU A 23 10.34 22.67 -22.63
CA GLU A 23 10.38 22.34 -24.06
C GLU A 23 11.78 22.60 -24.63
N ALA A 24 12.12 21.88 -25.69
CA ALA A 24 13.34 22.13 -26.45
C ALA A 24 13.28 23.54 -27.08
N PRO A 25 14.28 24.41 -26.84
CA PRO A 25 14.33 25.72 -27.50
C PRO A 25 14.47 25.56 -29.01
N LYS A 26 13.85 26.45 -29.80
CA LYS A 26 13.83 26.34 -31.28
C LYS A 26 15.22 26.34 -31.92
N ASP A 27 16.18 27.02 -31.31
CA ASP A 27 17.54 27.20 -31.84
C ASP A 27 18.61 26.51 -31.00
N ASP A 28 18.24 25.64 -30.04
CA ASP A 28 19.16 25.06 -29.05
C ASP A 28 19.91 26.09 -28.17
N LEU A 29 19.51 27.37 -28.16
CA LEU A 29 20.16 28.46 -27.42
C LEU A 29 19.31 28.98 -26.25
N CYS A 30 20.00 29.37 -25.18
CA CYS A 30 19.38 29.96 -24.00
C CYS A 30 18.96 31.41 -24.27
N ALA A 31 17.69 31.72 -24.04
CA ALA A 31 17.13 33.08 -24.21
C ALA A 31 17.76 34.14 -23.29
N HIS A 32 18.47 33.73 -22.23
CA HIS A 32 19.07 34.66 -21.27
C HIS A 32 20.54 35.01 -21.56
N CYS A 33 21.37 34.01 -21.87
CA CYS A 33 22.82 34.21 -22.05
C CYS A 33 23.32 33.88 -23.46
N GLY A 34 22.51 33.25 -24.30
CA GLY A 34 22.89 32.86 -25.66
C GLY A 34 23.68 31.55 -25.76
N ASP A 35 24.01 30.89 -24.63
CA ASP A 35 24.71 29.61 -24.66
C ASP A 35 23.80 28.45 -25.04
N ARG A 36 24.41 27.34 -25.48
CA ARG A 36 23.69 26.12 -25.87
C ARG A 36 22.94 25.53 -24.67
N MET A 37 21.67 25.19 -24.85
CA MET A 37 20.89 24.42 -23.89
C MET A 37 21.13 22.92 -24.09
N VAL A 38 21.09 22.17 -22.99
CA VAL A 38 21.31 20.73 -22.96
C VAL A 38 20.13 20.06 -22.26
N ALA A 39 19.87 18.79 -22.59
CA ALA A 39 18.84 18.00 -21.92
C ALA A 39 19.23 17.75 -20.45
N GLN A 40 18.23 17.79 -19.57
CA GLN A 40 18.41 17.44 -18.16
C GLN A 40 18.49 15.93 -17.99
N GLY A 41 19.39 15.47 -17.12
CA GLY A 41 19.46 14.08 -16.71
C GLY A 41 18.43 13.75 -15.63
N TYR A 42 17.85 12.56 -15.70
CA TYR A 42 16.87 12.03 -14.76
C TYR A 42 17.55 11.32 -13.59
N CYS A 43 17.10 11.56 -12.36
CA CYS A 43 17.56 10.81 -11.19
C CYS A 43 16.50 9.78 -10.76
N PRO A 44 16.81 8.46 -10.79
CA PRO A 44 15.84 7.42 -10.45
C PRO A 44 15.43 7.45 -8.97
N VAL A 45 16.24 8.03 -8.09
CA VAL A 45 15.94 8.11 -6.65
C VAL A 45 15.15 9.39 -6.29
N CYS A 46 15.42 10.51 -6.96
CA CYS A 46 14.57 11.70 -6.81
C CYS A 46 13.22 11.56 -7.54
N GLU A 47 13.15 10.62 -8.48
CA GLU A 47 12.10 10.51 -9.49
C GLU A 47 11.88 11.80 -10.31
N ASP A 48 12.93 12.60 -10.49
CA ASP A 48 12.85 13.93 -11.11
C ASP A 48 14.10 14.28 -11.95
N PHE A 49 13.91 15.16 -12.92
CA PHE A 49 14.98 15.70 -13.75
C PHE A 49 15.81 16.72 -12.97
N GLN A 50 17.13 16.64 -13.10
CA GLN A 50 18.06 17.55 -12.46
C GLN A 50 18.65 18.51 -13.49
N PRO A 51 18.96 19.77 -13.13
CA PRO A 51 19.59 20.75 -14.03
C PRO A 51 21.09 20.45 -14.23
N ARG A 52 21.37 19.24 -14.73
CA ARG A 52 22.68 18.64 -14.99
C ARG A 52 22.53 17.71 -16.19
N GLU A 53 23.60 17.50 -16.94
CA GLU A 53 23.61 16.62 -18.10
C GLU A 53 23.46 15.15 -17.69
N ALA A 54 22.95 14.31 -18.59
CA ALA A 54 22.96 12.86 -18.40
C ALA A 54 24.41 12.35 -18.18
N GLY A 55 24.57 11.38 -17.27
CA GLY A 55 25.85 10.86 -16.81
C GLY A 55 26.51 11.65 -15.68
N ALA A 56 26.12 12.92 -15.44
CA ALA A 56 26.61 13.67 -14.29
C ALA A 56 26.04 13.11 -12.96
N LEU A 57 26.72 13.34 -11.84
CA LEU A 57 26.26 12.85 -10.53
C LEU A 57 25.13 13.71 -9.98
N CYS A 58 24.08 13.06 -9.47
CA CYS A 58 22.98 13.71 -8.78
C CYS A 58 23.48 14.35 -7.47
N PRO A 59 23.18 15.63 -7.19
CA PRO A 59 23.68 16.31 -6.00
C PRO A 59 23.11 15.77 -4.68
N LYS A 60 21.99 15.03 -4.74
CA LYS A 60 21.35 14.44 -3.56
C LYS A 60 21.78 13.00 -3.29
N HIS A 61 22.01 12.21 -4.34
CA HIS A 61 22.15 10.76 -4.25
C HIS A 61 23.47 10.21 -4.81
N ASP A 62 24.33 11.07 -5.37
CA ASP A 62 25.64 10.71 -5.93
C ASP A 62 25.59 9.57 -6.97
N LEU A 63 24.47 9.48 -7.69
CA LEU A 63 24.23 8.51 -8.76
C LEU A 63 24.33 9.20 -10.12
N PRO A 64 24.85 8.52 -11.17
CA PRO A 64 24.85 9.06 -12.52
C PRO A 64 23.42 9.25 -13.01
N LEU A 65 23.13 10.42 -13.56
CA LEU A 65 21.82 10.76 -14.09
C LEU A 65 21.57 10.01 -15.42
N GLU A 66 20.35 9.53 -15.61
CA GLU A 66 19.90 8.84 -16.82
C GLU A 66 19.47 9.85 -17.89
N GLU A 67 19.47 9.45 -19.16
CA GLU A 67 19.04 10.32 -20.27
C GLU A 67 17.52 10.47 -20.32
N ASP A 68 16.81 9.37 -20.10
CA ASP A 68 15.36 9.30 -20.17
C ASP A 68 14.76 9.00 -18.79
N ALA A 69 13.59 9.56 -18.51
CA ALA A 69 12.78 9.07 -17.40
C ALA A 69 12.17 7.70 -17.77
N PRO A 70 12.05 6.76 -16.81
CA PRO A 70 11.37 5.51 -17.05
C PRO A 70 9.95 5.79 -17.52
N ALA A 71 9.52 5.06 -18.55
CA ALA A 71 8.14 5.16 -19.02
C ALA A 71 7.21 4.83 -17.84
N PRO A 72 6.19 5.65 -17.58
CA PRO A 72 5.34 5.41 -16.43
C PRO A 72 4.67 4.04 -16.58
N ALA A 73 4.52 3.28 -15.50
CA ALA A 73 4.11 1.88 -15.61
C ALA A 73 2.78 1.67 -16.35
N TRP A 74 1.85 2.65 -16.26
CA TRP A 74 0.60 2.67 -17.02
C TRP A 74 0.76 2.79 -18.55
N SER A 75 1.91 3.22 -19.06
CA SER A 75 2.19 3.23 -20.50
C SER A 75 2.26 1.81 -21.09
N ARG A 76 2.58 0.80 -20.27
CA ARG A 76 2.56 -0.62 -20.66
C ARG A 76 1.13 -1.17 -20.78
N ALA A 77 0.16 -0.52 -20.14
CA ALA A 77 -1.23 -0.97 -20.09
C ALA A 77 -1.94 -0.84 -21.45
N THR A 78 -2.02 -1.96 -22.16
CA THR A 78 -2.73 -2.09 -23.43
C THR A 78 -3.79 -3.19 -23.36
N GLY A 79 -4.89 -3.01 -24.11
CA GLY A 79 -5.93 -4.03 -24.30
C GLY A 79 -7.16 -3.85 -23.40
N PRO A 80 -8.12 -4.80 -23.46
CA PRO A 80 -9.29 -4.81 -22.58
C PRO A 80 -8.92 -5.13 -21.13
N TRP A 81 -9.79 -4.79 -20.19
CA TRP A 81 -9.65 -5.18 -18.78
C TRP A 81 -10.07 -6.65 -18.61
N VAL A 82 -9.19 -7.45 -18.03
CA VAL A 82 -9.39 -8.88 -17.77
C VAL A 82 -9.36 -9.11 -16.26
N MET A 83 -10.31 -9.92 -15.79
CA MET A 83 -10.40 -10.29 -14.37
C MET A 83 -9.28 -11.28 -14.01
N VAL A 84 -8.48 -10.92 -13.00
CA VAL A 84 -7.37 -11.74 -12.50
C VAL A 84 -7.72 -12.50 -11.22
N ALA A 85 -8.59 -11.91 -10.39
CA ALA A 85 -8.99 -12.51 -9.13
C ALA A 85 -10.40 -12.06 -8.73
N ARG A 86 -11.01 -12.85 -7.84
CA ARG A 86 -12.32 -12.59 -7.26
C ARG A 86 -12.25 -12.78 -5.75
N PHE A 87 -12.81 -11.84 -5.02
CA PHE A 87 -12.78 -11.77 -3.57
C PHE A 87 -14.19 -11.74 -3.00
N THR A 88 -14.33 -12.14 -1.75
CA THR A 88 -15.62 -12.17 -1.04
C THR A 88 -16.15 -10.76 -0.79
N ASP A 89 -15.27 -9.82 -0.48
CA ASP A 89 -15.58 -8.43 -0.16
C ASP A 89 -14.47 -7.48 -0.66
N ALA A 90 -14.70 -6.18 -0.49
CA ALA A 90 -13.78 -5.15 -0.93
C ALA A 90 -12.51 -5.09 -0.07
N LEU A 91 -12.57 -5.48 1.21
CA LEU A 91 -11.44 -5.41 2.13
C LEU A 91 -10.39 -6.48 1.76
N ALA A 92 -10.84 -7.71 1.51
CA ALA A 92 -10.00 -8.81 1.05
C ALA A 92 -9.32 -8.51 -0.31
N CYS A 93 -9.92 -7.65 -1.13
CA CYS A 93 -9.36 -7.21 -2.41
C CYS A 93 -8.24 -6.15 -2.26
N GLN A 94 -8.21 -5.37 -1.16
CA GLN A 94 -7.30 -4.23 -1.05
C GLN A 94 -5.83 -4.64 -1.01
N ALA A 95 -5.45 -5.66 -0.24
CA ALA A 95 -4.05 -6.08 -0.16
C ALA A 95 -3.50 -6.56 -1.53
N PRO A 96 -4.20 -7.45 -2.27
CA PRO A 96 -3.86 -7.79 -3.65
C PRO A 96 -3.78 -6.59 -4.60
N ARG A 97 -4.73 -5.65 -4.48
CA ARG A 97 -4.77 -4.43 -5.28
C ARG A 97 -3.54 -3.55 -5.04
N ILE A 98 -3.24 -3.23 -3.78
CA ILE A 98 -2.10 -2.40 -3.39
C ILE A 98 -0.81 -3.03 -3.90
N ARG A 99 -0.66 -4.35 -3.80
CA ARG A 99 0.51 -5.06 -4.32
C ARG A 99 0.67 -4.89 -5.83
N LEU A 100 -0.39 -5.08 -6.61
CA LEU A 100 -0.32 -4.87 -8.06
C LEU A 100 -0.02 -3.41 -8.41
N GLU A 101 -0.62 -2.46 -7.70
CA GLU A 101 -0.37 -1.03 -7.90
C GLU A 101 1.07 -0.63 -7.55
N ALA A 102 1.67 -1.24 -6.52
CA ALA A 102 3.07 -1.02 -6.14
C ALA A 102 4.06 -1.49 -7.22
N GLU A 103 3.73 -2.57 -7.93
CA GLU A 103 4.48 -3.04 -9.12
C GLU A 103 4.16 -2.21 -10.39
N GLY A 104 3.36 -1.16 -10.24
CA GLY A 104 2.94 -0.28 -11.31
C GLY A 104 1.90 -0.89 -12.26
N ILE A 105 1.24 -1.99 -11.87
CA ILE A 105 0.17 -2.60 -12.63
C ILE A 105 -1.14 -1.87 -12.29
N PRO A 106 -1.75 -1.13 -13.23
CA PRO A 106 -3.02 -0.46 -12.96
C PRO A 106 -4.12 -1.50 -12.76
N THR A 107 -4.93 -1.30 -11.73
CA THR A 107 -6.02 -2.21 -11.37
C THR A 107 -7.38 -1.48 -11.41
N VAL A 108 -8.44 -2.23 -11.66
CA VAL A 108 -9.82 -1.79 -11.52
C VAL A 108 -10.56 -2.80 -10.65
N VAL A 109 -11.21 -2.29 -9.60
CA VAL A 109 -12.05 -3.08 -8.71
C VAL A 109 -13.51 -2.89 -9.09
N ASP A 110 -14.13 -3.95 -9.59
CA ASP A 110 -15.57 -3.98 -9.89
C ASP A 110 -16.34 -4.56 -8.69
N GLY A 111 -17.46 -3.91 -8.33
CA GLY A 111 -18.29 -4.26 -7.17
C GLY A 111 -17.94 -3.56 -5.84
N GLU A 112 -16.93 -2.68 -5.80
CA GLU A 112 -16.51 -1.97 -4.57
C GLU A 112 -17.59 -1.01 -4.03
N ARG A 113 -18.36 -0.37 -4.92
CA ARG A 113 -19.40 0.62 -4.55
C ARG A 113 -20.73 0.01 -4.10
N MET A 114 -20.88 -1.32 -4.15
CA MET A 114 -22.04 -1.97 -3.56
C MET A 114 -21.85 -1.93 -2.04
N GLY A 115 -22.50 -0.96 -1.40
CA GLY A 115 -22.29 -0.65 0.03
C GLY A 115 -22.43 -1.87 0.95
N SER A 116 -21.94 -1.72 2.18
CA SER A 116 -21.73 -2.72 3.26
C SER A 116 -22.87 -3.69 3.62
N LYS A 117 -23.98 -3.72 2.88
CA LYS A 117 -25.04 -4.72 3.02
C LYS A 117 -24.59 -6.03 2.36
N SER A 118 -23.90 -6.83 3.18
CA SER A 118 -23.40 -8.20 2.97
C SER A 118 -24.29 -9.12 2.11
N MET A 119 -25.61 -8.94 2.11
CA MET A 119 -26.54 -9.79 1.36
C MET A 119 -26.40 -9.70 -0.16
N TYR A 120 -26.01 -8.54 -0.72
CA TYR A 120 -25.90 -8.39 -2.18
C TYR A 120 -24.65 -9.07 -2.77
N HIS A 121 -23.57 -9.20 -1.99
CA HIS A 121 -22.30 -9.77 -2.48
C HIS A 121 -22.40 -11.26 -2.84
N VAL A 122 -23.27 -12.01 -2.15
CA VAL A 122 -23.52 -13.42 -2.43
C VAL A 122 -24.20 -13.59 -3.79
N ALA A 123 -25.11 -12.68 -4.15
CA ALA A 123 -25.84 -12.73 -5.41
C ALA A 123 -25.00 -12.26 -6.61
N THR A 124 -24.11 -11.29 -6.43
CA THR A 124 -23.28 -10.73 -7.51
C THR A 124 -21.97 -11.49 -7.73
N GLY A 125 -21.67 -12.46 -6.86
CA GLY A 125 -20.48 -13.29 -6.95
C GLY A 125 -19.21 -12.57 -6.50
N GLY A 126 -19.33 -11.64 -5.54
CA GLY A 126 -18.19 -10.97 -4.89
C GLY A 126 -17.62 -9.77 -5.65
N VAL A 127 -16.41 -9.36 -5.26
CA VAL A 127 -15.64 -8.24 -5.82
C VAL A 127 -14.64 -8.78 -6.84
N LYS A 128 -14.53 -8.14 -8.01
CA LYS A 128 -13.64 -8.58 -9.09
C LYS A 128 -12.48 -7.61 -9.24
N LEU A 129 -11.26 -8.14 -9.18
CA LEU A 129 -10.04 -7.39 -9.48
C LEU A 129 -9.66 -7.62 -10.94
N SER A 130 -9.56 -6.55 -11.71
CA SER A 130 -9.24 -6.60 -13.14
C SER A 130 -8.01 -5.78 -13.47
N VAL A 131 -7.23 -6.24 -14.45
CA VAL A 131 -6.03 -5.58 -14.97
C VAL A 131 -6.09 -5.52 -16.51
N PRO A 132 -5.33 -4.65 -17.18
CA PRO A 132 -5.22 -4.67 -18.63
C PRO A 132 -4.70 -6.02 -19.13
N ALA A 133 -5.24 -6.54 -20.24
CA ALA A 133 -4.89 -7.86 -20.80
C ALA A 133 -3.38 -8.05 -21.05
N SER A 134 -2.69 -6.97 -21.42
CA SER A 134 -1.22 -6.97 -21.59
C SER A 134 -0.43 -7.34 -20.33
N LEU A 135 -0.99 -7.10 -19.15
CA LEU A 135 -0.35 -7.31 -17.84
C LEU A 135 -0.98 -8.48 -17.06
N GLU A 136 -1.88 -9.24 -17.69
CA GLU A 136 -2.61 -10.33 -17.02
C GLU A 136 -1.67 -11.41 -16.46
N SER A 137 -0.69 -11.82 -17.25
CA SER A 137 0.25 -12.89 -16.86
C SER A 137 1.11 -12.48 -15.66
N GLU A 138 1.70 -11.28 -15.72
CA GLU A 138 2.50 -10.68 -14.64
C GLU A 138 1.67 -10.55 -13.36
N ALA A 139 0.45 -10.02 -13.46
CA ALA A 139 -0.45 -9.90 -12.31
C ALA A 139 -0.77 -11.25 -11.67
N ARG A 140 -1.04 -12.30 -12.46
CA ARG A 140 -1.29 -13.65 -11.94
C ARG A 140 -0.06 -14.22 -11.21
N VAL A 141 1.15 -13.97 -11.72
CA VAL A 141 2.39 -14.39 -11.06
C VAL A 141 2.54 -13.70 -9.71
N ILE A 142 2.40 -12.37 -9.67
CA ILE A 142 2.50 -11.58 -8.43
C ILE A 142 1.45 -12.02 -7.40
N LEU A 143 0.22 -12.30 -7.84
CA LEU A 143 -0.85 -12.77 -6.97
C LEU A 143 -0.65 -14.22 -6.49
N SER A 144 0.07 -15.05 -7.24
CA SER A 144 0.38 -16.43 -6.85
C SER A 144 1.51 -16.53 -5.81
N GLN A 145 2.31 -15.47 -5.65
CA GLN A 145 3.35 -15.39 -4.63
C GLN A 145 2.71 -15.08 -3.27
N THR A 146 2.17 -16.10 -2.61
CA THR A 146 1.60 -16.02 -1.26
C THR A 146 2.70 -15.77 -0.22
N TRP A 147 2.85 -14.51 0.21
CA TRP A 147 3.72 -14.16 1.34
C TRP A 147 3.26 -14.75 2.67
N SER A 148 1.99 -15.18 2.78
CA SER A 148 1.52 -15.88 3.98
C SER A 148 2.22 -17.21 4.21
N GLN A 149 2.75 -17.83 3.16
CA GLN A 149 3.51 -19.05 3.29
C GLN A 149 4.96 -18.73 3.66
N ASP A 150 5.56 -17.71 3.02
CA ASP A 150 6.92 -17.28 3.34
C ASP A 150 7.07 -16.78 4.78
N ALA A 151 6.10 -16.06 5.37
CA ALA A 151 6.20 -15.60 6.76
C ALA A 151 6.19 -16.76 7.77
N ALA A 152 5.31 -17.75 7.55
CA ALA A 152 5.26 -18.96 8.37
C ALA A 152 6.50 -19.86 8.15
N ASP A 153 6.99 -19.96 6.90
CA ASP A 153 8.19 -20.73 6.56
C ASP A 153 9.48 -20.06 7.07
N LEU A 154 9.48 -18.73 7.23
CA LEU A 154 10.56 -17.97 7.87
C LEU A 154 10.58 -18.09 9.40
N GLY A 155 9.62 -18.82 9.99
CA GLY A 155 9.55 -19.05 11.44
C GLY A 155 9.32 -17.76 12.24
N ILE A 156 8.72 -16.74 11.61
CA ILE A 156 8.24 -15.55 12.31
C ILE A 156 6.92 -15.97 12.96
N GLU A 157 7.02 -16.56 14.15
CA GLU A 157 5.87 -16.86 14.98
C GLU A 157 5.28 -15.52 15.46
N ASP A 158 3.95 -15.37 15.42
CA ASP A 158 3.24 -14.12 15.76
C ASP A 158 3.51 -13.65 17.22
N ASP A 159 4.13 -14.50 18.05
CA ASP A 159 4.48 -14.25 19.45
C ASP A 159 5.65 -13.25 19.63
N ASP A 160 6.47 -12.99 18.59
CA ASP A 160 7.66 -12.11 18.68
C ASP A 160 7.33 -10.60 18.58
N TRP A 161 6.06 -10.24 18.30
CA TRP A 161 5.62 -8.84 18.23
C TRP A 161 5.09 -8.29 19.55
N ASP A 162 4.75 -9.15 20.52
CA ASP A 162 4.24 -8.74 21.84
C ASP A 162 5.36 -8.29 22.80
N ASP A 163 6.63 -8.66 22.54
CA ASP A 163 7.79 -8.32 23.40
C ASP A 163 8.50 -7.01 23.00
N LEU A 164 8.16 -6.38 21.87
CA LEU A 164 8.82 -5.15 21.39
C LEU A 164 8.33 -3.85 22.07
N ASP A 165 7.33 -3.95 22.96
CA ASP A 165 6.75 -2.81 23.67
C ASP A 165 7.38 -2.56 25.06
N GLU A 166 8.20 -3.48 25.58
CA GLU A 166 8.70 -3.40 26.98
C GLU A 166 10.10 -2.77 27.13
N ASP A 167 10.86 -2.61 26.03
CA ASP A 167 12.28 -2.27 26.07
C ASP A 167 12.64 -0.89 25.47
N GLY A 168 12.22 0.19 26.12
CA GLY A 168 13.15 1.31 26.37
C GLY A 168 13.63 2.19 25.20
N LEU A 169 12.72 2.78 24.40
CA LEU A 169 13.03 4.06 23.76
C LEU A 169 12.78 5.22 24.73
N GLY A 170 13.87 5.61 25.39
CA GLY A 170 13.94 6.62 26.43
C GLY A 170 13.22 7.94 26.12
N ALA A 171 12.22 8.23 26.94
CA ALA A 171 11.72 9.57 27.19
C ALA A 171 12.81 10.40 27.90
N GLY A 172 13.64 11.09 27.12
CA GLY A 172 14.54 12.12 27.61
C GLY A 172 13.88 13.49 27.67
N GLY A 173 13.10 13.75 28.75
CA GLY A 173 12.74 15.08 29.27
C GLY A 173 11.74 15.95 28.48
N SER A 174 10.97 16.86 29.07
CA SER A 174 10.72 17.24 30.47
C SER A 174 9.60 18.29 30.48
N GLY A 175 8.65 18.18 31.41
CA GLY A 175 7.87 19.32 31.93
C GLY A 175 6.64 19.75 31.12
N GLY A 176 5.50 19.13 31.41
CA GLY A 176 4.20 19.53 30.88
C GLY A 176 3.07 19.16 31.85
N SER A 177 2.90 19.99 32.86
CA SER A 177 1.83 19.95 33.87
C SER A 177 0.43 19.84 33.26
N GLY A 178 -0.35 18.85 33.72
CA GLY A 178 -1.80 18.93 33.90
C GLY A 178 -2.65 18.84 32.63
N GLY A 179 -2.95 17.62 32.19
CA GLY A 179 -4.02 17.35 31.24
C GLY A 179 -4.70 16.04 31.63
N ASP A 180 -5.96 16.13 32.04
CA ASP A 180 -6.82 15.04 32.49
C ASP A 180 -6.71 13.81 31.59
N ALA A 181 -6.17 12.71 32.13
CA ALA A 181 -6.28 11.40 31.52
C ALA A 181 -7.77 11.03 31.49
N PRO A 182 -8.36 10.71 30.32
CA PRO A 182 -9.69 10.12 30.31
C PRO A 182 -9.64 8.84 31.13
N PRO A 183 -10.64 8.56 31.98
CA PRO A 183 -10.68 7.30 32.70
C PRO A 183 -10.62 6.19 31.65
N VAL A 184 -9.65 5.29 31.81
CA VAL A 184 -9.63 3.96 31.19
C VAL A 184 -10.96 3.32 31.53
N ALA A 185 -11.94 3.55 30.67
CA ALA A 185 -13.20 2.87 30.70
C ALA A 185 -12.84 1.45 30.29
N PHE A 186 -12.67 0.59 31.30
CA PHE A 186 -12.68 -0.86 31.12
C PHE A 186 -13.92 -1.17 30.29
N LEU A 187 -13.72 -1.34 28.98
CA LEU A 187 -14.71 -1.86 28.07
C LEU A 187 -14.82 -3.34 28.42
N PHE A 188 -15.56 -3.62 29.50
CA PHE A 188 -16.12 -4.94 29.73
C PHE A 188 -16.96 -5.23 28.49
N SER A 189 -16.39 -5.98 27.56
CA SER A 189 -17.11 -6.44 26.39
C SER A 189 -18.40 -7.11 26.88
N PRO A 190 -19.59 -6.66 26.45
CA PRO A 190 -20.86 -7.20 26.94
C PRO A 190 -20.97 -8.71 26.71
N LEU A 191 -20.23 -9.25 25.74
CA LEU A 191 -20.10 -10.68 25.50
C LEU A 191 -19.37 -11.42 26.63
N LEU A 192 -18.36 -10.81 27.24
CA LEU A 192 -17.61 -11.39 28.35
C LEU A 192 -18.48 -11.43 29.61
N VAL A 193 -19.22 -10.35 29.88
CA VAL A 193 -20.20 -10.30 30.98
C VAL A 193 -21.29 -11.35 30.79
N LEU A 194 -21.84 -11.47 29.57
CA LEU A 194 -22.84 -12.49 29.25
C LEU A 194 -22.29 -13.92 29.41
N GLY A 195 -21.05 -14.15 28.98
CA GLY A 195 -20.36 -15.44 29.15
C GLY A 195 -20.20 -15.84 30.61
N LEU A 196 -19.76 -14.92 31.47
CA LEU A 196 -19.61 -15.17 32.91
C LEU A 196 -20.96 -15.43 33.61
N VAL A 197 -22.03 -14.74 33.20
CA VAL A 197 -23.37 -14.98 33.72
C VAL A 197 -23.86 -16.38 33.35
N ILE A 198 -23.70 -16.79 32.09
CA ILE A 198 -24.11 -18.13 31.62
C ILE A 198 -23.33 -19.22 32.38
N LEU A 199 -22.02 -19.06 32.52
CA LEU A 199 -21.17 -19.98 33.28
C LEU A 199 -21.65 -20.12 34.74
N GLY A 200 -21.96 -18.99 35.40
CA GLY A 200 -22.46 -18.98 36.77
C GLY A 200 -23.79 -19.73 36.92
N VAL A 201 -24.73 -19.54 35.99
CA VAL A 201 -26.03 -20.24 36.01
C VAL A 201 -25.85 -21.75 35.85
N VAL A 202 -24.99 -22.18 34.91
CA VAL A 202 -24.71 -23.60 34.68
C VAL A 202 -24.11 -24.25 35.93
N LEU A 203 -23.18 -23.58 36.61
CA LEU A 203 -22.58 -24.09 37.85
C LEU A 203 -23.60 -24.22 38.97
N VAL A 204 -24.47 -23.24 39.18
CA VAL A 204 -25.50 -23.28 40.25
C VAL A 204 -26.52 -24.38 39.99
N VAL A 205 -26.99 -24.53 38.75
CA VAL A 205 -27.95 -25.58 38.39
C VAL A 205 -27.29 -26.96 38.51
N GLY A 206 -26.05 -27.11 38.04
CA GLY A 206 -25.28 -28.34 38.15
C GLY A 206 -25.06 -28.76 39.61
N LEU A 207 -24.61 -27.84 40.47
CA LEU A 207 -24.44 -28.09 41.91
C LEU A 207 -25.76 -28.47 42.59
N SER A 208 -26.86 -27.79 42.27
CA SER A 208 -28.17 -28.09 42.85
C SER A 208 -28.65 -29.50 42.47
N ALA A 209 -28.40 -29.94 41.23
CA ALA A 209 -28.75 -31.29 40.79
C ALA A 209 -27.91 -32.35 41.52
N ILE A 210 -26.61 -32.11 41.71
CA ILE A 210 -25.71 -33.01 42.44
C ILE A 210 -26.13 -33.12 43.91
N LEU A 211 -26.43 -31.99 44.57
CA LEU A 211 -26.89 -32.00 45.97
C LEU A 211 -28.25 -32.69 46.12
N GLY A 212 -29.16 -32.52 45.16
CA GLY A 212 -30.44 -33.23 45.14
C GLY A 212 -30.28 -34.75 45.03
N LEU A 213 -29.31 -35.22 44.23
CA LEU A 213 -28.97 -36.65 44.14
C LEU A 213 -28.40 -37.20 45.45
N LEU A 214 -27.55 -36.43 46.13
CA LEU A 214 -26.93 -36.84 47.40
C LEU A 214 -27.89 -36.82 48.59
N ALA A 215 -28.94 -35.99 48.56
CA ALA A 215 -29.92 -35.88 49.64
C ALA A 215 -31.12 -36.85 49.49
N GLY A 216 -31.21 -37.56 48.37
CA GLY A 216 -32.33 -38.45 48.03
C GLY A 216 -32.12 -39.94 48.38
N GLU A 217 -31.03 -40.29 49.08
CA GLU A 217 -30.73 -41.64 49.58
C GLU A 217 -31.01 -41.80 51.09
#